data_AF-A0A1H2JEH8-F1
#
_entry.id   AF-A0A1H2JEH8-F1
#
_cell.length_a   1.000
_cell.length_b   1.000
_cell.length_c   1.000
_cell.angle_alpha   90.00
_cell.angle_beta   90.00
_cell.angle_gamma   90.00
#
_symmetry.space_group_name_H-M   'P 1'
#
loop_
_entity.id
_entity.type
_entity.pdbx_description
1 polymer ?
#
loop_
_entity_poly.entity_id
_entity_poly.type
_entity_poly.pdbx_seq_one_letter_code
_entity_poly.pdbx_strand_id
1 'polypeptide(L)'
;LHWANILHSDPGKNPGVIKNWIQYIKINSKKKGILLARDTRECFTQYLHHTLSRIEKTGEEFSIDVSWMKKIPGRLAGQTLFLKLHTPPGISLKISGAKALPGTRSAEIDFLKLHVLEQTNKIWLKFVRRKNIQSARTDEKRPLIKM
;
A
#
# COMPACT_ATOMS: atom_id res chain seq x y z
N LEU A 1 -13.23 12.77 19.15
CA LEU A 1 -12.42 13.96 19.49
C LEU A 1 -12.73 15.06 18.49
N HIS A 2 -13.45 16.09 18.91
CA HIS A 2 -13.80 17.23 18.06
C HIS A 2 -12.69 18.29 18.17
N TRP A 3 -12.25 18.81 17.04
CA TRP A 3 -11.00 19.56 16.88
C TRP A 3 -11.10 20.95 17.52
N ALA A 4 -12.32 21.49 17.57
CA ALA A 4 -12.62 22.76 18.25
C ALA A 4 -12.27 22.74 19.76
N ASN A 5 -12.28 21.57 20.41
CA ASN A 5 -11.99 21.47 21.85
C ASN A 5 -10.49 21.40 22.16
N ILE A 6 -9.64 21.42 21.12
CA ILE A 6 -8.18 21.29 21.25
C ILE A 6 -7.51 22.66 21.04
N LEU A 7 -8.22 23.64 20.46
CA LEU A 7 -7.67 24.97 20.20
C LEU A 7 -7.51 25.77 21.50
N HIS A 8 -6.42 26.52 21.59
CA HIS A 8 -6.18 27.47 22.66
C HIS A 8 -7.09 28.69 22.45
N SER A 9 -7.57 29.29 23.55
CA SER A 9 -8.43 30.48 23.52
C SER A 9 -7.78 31.68 22.83
N ASP A 10 -6.49 31.91 23.10
CA ASP A 10 -5.59 32.77 22.31
C ASP A 10 -5.22 32.12 20.96
N PRO A 11 -5.66 32.71 19.82
CA PRO A 11 -5.36 32.20 18.48
C PRO A 11 -3.87 32.15 18.13
N GLY A 12 -3.05 33.03 18.71
CA GLY A 12 -1.61 33.09 18.44
C GLY A 12 -0.86 31.82 18.86
N LYS A 13 -1.43 31.04 19.79
CA LYS A 13 -0.86 29.77 20.28
C LYS A 13 -1.32 28.55 19.49
N ASN A 14 -2.37 28.67 18.68
CA ASN A 14 -2.93 27.55 17.90
C ASN A 14 -1.92 26.87 16.96
N PRO A 15 -1.00 27.58 16.28
CA PRO A 15 0.02 26.92 15.46
C PRO A 15 0.86 25.89 16.23
N GLY A 16 1.23 26.20 17.48
CA GLY A 16 1.99 25.29 18.35
C GLY A 16 1.18 24.05 18.73
N VAL A 17 -0.10 24.25 19.09
CA VAL A 17 -1.01 23.15 19.41
C VAL A 17 -1.21 22.23 18.21
N ILE A 18 -1.48 22.80 17.03
CA ILE A 18 -1.65 22.05 15.78
C ILE A 18 -0.39 21.25 15.46
N LYS A 19 0.80 21.86 15.58
CA LYS A 19 2.09 21.18 15.34
C LYS A 19 2.27 19.97 16.25
N ASN A 20 2.02 20.12 17.55
CA ASN A 20 2.14 19.05 18.54
C ASN A 20 1.15 17.91 18.26
N TRP A 21 -0.07 18.26 17.85
CA TRP A 21 -1.08 17.27 17.51
C TRP A 21 -0.73 16.47 16.25
N ILE A 22 -0.26 17.15 15.21
CA ILE A 22 0.26 16.51 13.98
C ILE A 22 1.42 15.56 14.32
N GLN A 23 2.36 16.01 15.15
CA GLN A 23 3.48 15.19 15.63
C GLN A 23 2.98 13.94 16.36
N TYR A 24 2.06 14.11 17.31
CA TYR A 24 1.46 13.01 18.06
C TYR A 24 0.81 11.97 17.15
N ILE A 25 -0.01 12.40 16.18
CA ILE A 25 -0.63 11.47 15.23
C ILE A 25 0.41 10.74 14.40
N LYS A 26 1.40 11.45 13.83
CA LYS A 26 2.44 10.85 12.99
C LYS A 26 3.26 9.79 13.74
N ILE A 27 3.64 10.08 14.98
CA ILE A 27 4.40 9.14 15.82
C ILE A 27 3.54 7.91 16.12
N ASN A 28 2.30 8.10 16.55
CA ASN A 28 1.41 7.00 16.91
C ASN A 28 1.01 6.15 15.70
N SER A 29 0.76 6.77 14.54
CA SER A 29 0.43 6.05 13.31
C SER A 29 1.59 5.18 12.87
N LYS A 30 2.83 5.71 12.90
CA LYS A 30 4.04 4.94 12.59
C LYS A 30 4.23 3.78 13.58
N LYS A 31 4.14 4.03 14.90
CA LYS A 31 4.29 3.01 15.94
C LYS A 31 3.27 1.87 15.80
N LYS A 32 2.02 2.21 15.46
CA LYS A 32 0.94 1.22 15.28
C LYS A 32 0.91 0.61 13.88
N GLY A 33 1.76 1.06 12.95
CA GLY A 33 1.74 0.61 11.57
C GLY A 33 0.45 0.95 10.83
N ILE A 34 -0.15 2.10 11.15
CA ILE A 34 -1.41 2.58 10.57
C ILE A 34 -1.10 3.59 9.46
N LEU A 35 -1.77 3.43 8.33
CA LEU A 35 -1.76 4.40 7.24
C LEU A 35 -2.76 5.54 7.54
N LEU A 36 -2.28 6.78 7.46
CA LEU A 36 -3.17 7.95 7.48
C LEU A 36 -3.70 8.20 6.05
N ALA A 37 -5.01 8.00 5.87
CA ALA A 37 -5.70 8.31 4.63
C ALA A 37 -5.57 9.80 4.27
N ARG A 38 -5.59 10.13 2.97
CA ARG A 38 -5.55 11.54 2.50
C ARG A 38 -6.82 12.30 2.83
N ASP A 39 -7.93 11.61 2.68
CA ASP A 39 -9.27 12.18 2.76
C ASP A 39 -10.26 11.12 3.23
N THR A 40 -11.51 11.55 3.43
CA THR A 40 -12.60 10.70 3.89
C THR A 40 -12.91 9.57 2.91
N ARG A 41 -12.73 9.78 1.60
CA ARG A 41 -13.00 8.76 0.57
C ARG A 41 -11.96 7.64 0.65
N GLU A 42 -10.67 7.96 0.75
CA GLU A 42 -9.63 6.95 0.97
C GLU A 42 -9.82 6.22 2.31
N CYS A 43 -10.18 6.95 3.37
CA CYS A 43 -10.46 6.36 4.68
C CYS A 43 -11.62 5.35 4.59
N PHE A 44 -12.73 5.75 3.98
CA PHE A 44 -13.88 4.87 3.77
C PHE A 44 -13.54 3.68 2.87
N THR A 45 -12.75 3.89 1.82
CA THR A 45 -12.29 2.80 0.93
C THR A 45 -11.47 1.76 1.69
N GLN A 46 -10.51 2.18 2.53
CA GLN A 46 -9.75 1.22 3.35
C GLN A 46 -10.62 0.54 4.41
N TYR A 47 -11.59 1.26 4.98
CA TYR A 47 -12.57 0.67 5.91
C TYR A 47 -13.40 -0.44 5.23
N LEU A 48 -13.87 -0.21 4.00
CA LEU A 48 -14.60 -1.23 3.23
C LEU A 48 -13.71 -2.43 2.90
N HIS A 49 -12.46 -2.23 2.49
CA HIS A 49 -11.53 -3.34 2.32
C HIS A 49 -11.33 -4.13 3.61
N HIS A 50 -11.10 -3.45 4.73
CA HIS A 50 -10.92 -4.11 6.03
C HIS A 50 -12.13 -4.96 6.44
N THR A 51 -13.34 -4.48 6.14
CA THR A 51 -14.59 -5.09 6.62
C THR A 51 -15.18 -6.11 5.64
N LEU A 52 -15.00 -5.90 4.33
CA LEU A 52 -15.69 -6.65 3.28
C LEU A 52 -14.76 -7.47 2.40
N SER A 53 -13.45 -7.21 2.38
CA SER A 53 -12.52 -8.09 1.67
C SER A 53 -12.18 -9.31 2.51
N ARG A 54 -12.09 -10.46 1.83
CA ARG A 54 -11.69 -11.72 2.46
C ARG A 54 -10.31 -12.11 1.97
N ILE A 55 -9.39 -12.34 2.90
CA ILE A 55 -8.05 -12.84 2.59
C ILE A 55 -8.04 -14.35 2.80
N GLU A 56 -7.63 -15.09 1.79
CA GLU A 56 -7.51 -16.55 1.81
C GLU A 56 -6.09 -16.95 1.41
N LYS A 57 -5.56 -18.02 2.00
CA LYS A 57 -4.28 -18.60 1.63
C LYS A 57 -4.51 -19.95 0.96
N THR A 58 -3.96 -20.13 -0.24
CA THR A 58 -4.03 -21.38 -1.00
C THR A 58 -2.61 -21.80 -1.37
N GLY A 59 -2.05 -22.77 -0.65
CA GLY A 59 -0.65 -23.16 -0.80
C GLY A 59 0.31 -22.00 -0.48
N GLU A 60 1.11 -21.59 -1.45
CA GLU A 60 2.06 -20.47 -1.34
C GLU A 60 1.49 -19.12 -1.83
N GLU A 61 0.21 -19.09 -2.20
CA GLU A 61 -0.46 -17.92 -2.76
C GLU A 61 -1.49 -17.37 -1.77
N PHE A 62 -1.66 -16.04 -1.80
CA PHE A 62 -2.74 -15.37 -1.11
C PHE A 62 -3.71 -14.82 -2.14
N SER A 63 -5.00 -14.93 -1.85
CA SER A 63 -6.06 -14.29 -2.61
C SER A 63 -6.81 -13.30 -1.74
N ILE A 64 -7.23 -12.19 -2.33
CA ILE A 64 -8.05 -11.17 -1.67
C ILE A 64 -9.32 -11.03 -2.50
N ASP A 65 -10.45 -11.45 -1.93
CA ASP A 65 -11.76 -11.20 -2.51
C ASP A 65 -12.12 -9.72 -2.38
N VAL A 66 -12.41 -9.10 -3.52
CA VAL A 66 -12.81 -7.69 -3.66
C VAL A 66 -14.13 -7.57 -4.42
N SER A 67 -14.92 -8.65 -4.51
CA SER A 67 -16.21 -8.68 -5.21
C SER A 67 -17.22 -7.66 -4.66
N TRP A 68 -17.07 -7.25 -3.40
CA TRP A 68 -17.87 -6.18 -2.80
C TRP A 68 -17.76 -4.86 -3.57
N MET A 69 -16.65 -4.59 -4.26
CA MET A 69 -16.43 -3.35 -5.00
C MET A 69 -17.43 -3.18 -6.14
N LYS A 70 -17.95 -4.28 -6.71
CA LYS A 70 -19.01 -4.24 -7.74
C LYS A 70 -20.37 -3.85 -7.17
N LYS A 71 -20.55 -3.98 -5.85
CA LYS A 71 -21.80 -3.67 -5.14
C LYS A 71 -21.84 -2.23 -4.62
N ILE A 72 -20.69 -1.54 -4.61
CA ILE A 72 -20.58 -0.17 -4.10
C ILE A 72 -20.30 0.79 -5.26
N PRO A 73 -21.08 1.87 -5.43
CA PRO A 73 -20.82 2.87 -6.45
C PRO A 73 -19.40 3.44 -6.36
N GLY A 74 -18.67 3.47 -7.48
CA GLY A 74 -17.27 3.97 -7.53
C GLY A 74 -17.08 5.43 -7.12
N ARG A 75 -18.16 6.23 -7.07
CA ARG A 75 -18.13 7.58 -6.50
C ARG A 75 -17.93 7.59 -4.97
N LEU A 76 -18.35 6.52 -4.28
CA LEU A 76 -18.28 6.38 -2.83
C LEU A 76 -16.97 5.72 -2.38
N ALA A 77 -16.49 4.72 -3.12
CA ALA A 77 -15.26 4.00 -2.83
C ALA A 77 -14.26 4.13 -3.98
N GLY A 78 -12.99 4.34 -3.65
CA GLY A 78 -11.90 4.34 -4.62
C GLY A 78 -11.49 2.92 -5.03
N GLN A 79 -10.55 2.85 -5.97
CA GLN A 79 -9.98 1.58 -6.47
C GLN A 79 -8.61 1.27 -5.84
N THR A 80 -8.27 1.90 -4.73
CA THR A 80 -6.96 1.74 -4.10
C THR A 80 -7.06 0.88 -2.85
N LEU A 81 -6.18 -0.11 -2.76
CA LEU A 81 -5.99 -0.97 -1.59
C LEU A 81 -4.56 -0.78 -1.07
N PHE A 82 -4.40 -0.53 0.22
CA PHE A 82 -3.09 -0.51 0.86
C PHE A 82 -2.92 -1.76 1.73
N LEU A 83 -1.84 -2.51 1.48
CA LEU A 83 -1.52 -3.72 2.24
C LEU A 83 -0.21 -3.52 2.98
N LYS A 84 -0.20 -3.84 4.27
CA LYS A 84 1.06 -4.01 4.99
C LYS A 84 1.54 -5.44 4.81
N LEU A 85 2.73 -5.61 4.27
CA LEU A 85 3.32 -6.92 4.01
C LEU A 85 4.57 -7.13 4.85
N HIS A 86 4.64 -8.26 5.52
CA HIS A 86 5.85 -8.72 6.19
C HIS A 86 6.48 -9.81 5.32
N THR A 87 7.37 -9.41 4.42
CA THR A 87 8.06 -10.33 3.51
C THR A 87 9.50 -10.57 3.96
N PRO A 88 9.95 -11.83 4.07
CA PRO A 88 11.36 -12.12 4.25
C PRO A 88 12.24 -11.48 3.17
N PRO A 89 13.52 -11.15 3.47
CA PRO A 89 14.47 -10.66 2.47
C PRO A 89 14.59 -11.61 1.28
N GLY A 90 14.81 -11.07 0.08
CA GLY A 90 15.05 -11.87 -1.13
C GLY A 90 13.79 -12.44 -1.81
N ILE A 91 12.60 -12.10 -1.32
CA ILE A 91 11.33 -12.47 -1.93
C ILE A 91 10.77 -11.29 -2.75
N SER A 92 10.25 -11.57 -3.95
CA SER A 92 9.44 -10.66 -4.75
C SER A 92 7.99 -11.11 -4.77
N LEU A 93 7.10 -10.20 -5.15
CA LEU A 93 5.66 -10.45 -5.23
C LEU A 93 5.20 -10.36 -6.68
N LYS A 94 4.58 -11.43 -7.19
CA LYS A 94 3.81 -11.39 -8.42
C LYS A 94 2.36 -11.09 -8.06
N ILE A 95 1.79 -10.07 -8.71
CA ILE A 95 0.44 -9.57 -8.43
C ILE A 95 -0.41 -9.77 -9.68
N SER A 96 -1.63 -10.28 -9.52
CA SER A 96 -2.64 -10.30 -10.59
C SER A 96 -3.98 -9.78 -10.07
N GLY A 97 -4.83 -9.26 -10.96
CA GLY A 97 -6.08 -8.57 -10.58
C GLY A 97 -5.89 -7.13 -10.07
N ALA A 98 -4.65 -6.69 -9.85
CA ALA A 98 -4.32 -5.33 -9.47
C ALA A 98 -2.99 -4.88 -10.09
N LYS A 99 -2.78 -3.56 -10.15
CA LYS A 99 -1.50 -2.93 -10.51
C LYS A 99 -0.84 -2.38 -9.25
N ALA A 100 0.42 -2.75 -9.01
CA ALA A 100 1.20 -2.08 -7.98
C ALA A 100 1.47 -0.63 -8.38
N LEU A 101 1.26 0.30 -7.46
CA LEU A 101 1.55 1.72 -7.63
C LEU A 101 2.68 2.14 -6.70
N PRO A 102 3.51 3.12 -7.09
CA PRO A 102 4.48 3.70 -6.17
C PRO A 102 3.77 4.41 -5.01
N GLY A 103 4.35 4.29 -3.81
CA GLY A 103 4.03 5.16 -2.70
C GLY A 103 4.48 6.59 -3.05
N THR A 104 3.58 7.56 -2.92
CA THR A 104 3.85 8.97 -3.28
C THR A 104 4.01 9.87 -2.06
N ARG A 105 3.80 9.33 -0.86
CA ARG A 105 3.95 10.03 0.42
C ARG A 105 4.79 9.18 1.36
N SER A 106 5.49 9.83 2.29
CA SER A 106 6.29 9.12 3.31
C SER A 106 5.47 8.13 4.15
N ALA A 107 4.18 8.42 4.38
CA ALA A 107 3.27 7.53 5.09
C ALA A 107 2.94 6.22 4.33
N GLU A 108 3.21 6.16 3.03
CA GLU A 108 2.90 5.01 2.16
C GLU A 108 4.08 4.05 1.99
N ILE A 109 5.29 4.42 2.44
CA ILE A 109 6.53 3.67 2.20
C ILE A 109 6.44 2.23 2.71
N ASP A 110 5.79 2.02 3.85
CA ASP A 110 5.67 0.71 4.49
C ASP A 110 4.49 -0.13 3.96
N PHE A 111 3.78 0.36 2.93
CA PHE A 111 2.58 -0.27 2.39
C PHE A 111 2.72 -0.57 0.90
N LEU A 112 2.30 -1.77 0.51
CA LEU A 112 2.04 -2.09 -0.88
C LEU A 112 0.75 -1.41 -1.30
N LYS A 113 0.87 -0.37 -2.14
CA LYS A 113 -0.26 0.31 -2.76
C LYS A 113 -0.67 -0.42 -4.03
N LEU A 114 -1.92 -0.84 -4.10
CA LEU A 114 -2.52 -1.55 -5.23
C LEU A 114 -3.67 -0.74 -5.82
N HIS A 115 -3.70 -0.65 -7.14
CA HIS A 115 -4.88 -0.23 -7.89
C HIS A 115 -5.63 -1.47 -8.38
N VAL A 116 -6.83 -1.68 -7.86
CA VAL A 116 -7.70 -2.82 -8.19
C VAL A 116 -8.31 -2.61 -9.57
N LEU A 117 -8.21 -3.61 -10.45
CA LEU A 117 -8.76 -3.53 -11.80
C LEU A 117 -10.28 -3.74 -11.76
N GLU A 118 -11.05 -2.91 -12.45
CA GLU A 118 -12.54 -2.87 -12.40
C GLU A 118 -13.23 -4.21 -12.62
N GLN A 119 -12.66 -5.05 -13.47
CA GLN A 119 -13.27 -6.31 -13.86
C GLN A 119 -12.98 -7.46 -12.88
N THR A 120 -12.01 -7.30 -11.98
CA THR A 120 -11.60 -8.38 -11.07
C THR A 120 -12.54 -8.53 -9.89
N ASN A 121 -12.71 -9.78 -9.45
CA ASN A 121 -13.30 -10.10 -8.14
C ASN A 121 -12.24 -10.53 -7.13
N LYS A 122 -11.03 -10.88 -7.58
CA LYS A 122 -9.96 -11.36 -6.74
C LYS A 122 -8.63 -10.73 -7.13
N ILE A 123 -7.81 -10.44 -6.13
CA ILE A 123 -6.41 -10.08 -6.29
C ILE A 123 -5.59 -11.29 -5.84
N TRP A 124 -4.61 -11.70 -6.63
CA TRP A 124 -3.69 -12.78 -6.23
C TRP A 124 -2.30 -12.24 -5.97
N LEU A 125 -1.71 -12.71 -4.88
CA LEU A 125 -0.38 -12.38 -4.42
C LEU A 125 0.43 -13.67 -4.33
N LYS A 126 1.42 -13.83 -5.20
CA LYS A 126 2.33 -14.99 -5.22
C LYS A 126 3.72 -14.54 -4.85
N PHE A 127 4.28 -15.15 -3.81
CA PHE A 127 5.68 -14.94 -3.43
C PHE A 127 6.60 -15.72 -4.37
N VAL A 128 7.65 -15.06 -4.85
CA VAL A 128 8.64 -15.67 -5.75
C VAL A 128 10.02 -15.32 -5.21
N ARG A 129 10.95 -16.28 -5.16
CA ARG A 129 12.34 -15.95 -4.82
C ARG A 129 12.94 -15.08 -5.91
N ARG A 130 13.61 -13.99 -5.54
CA ARG A 130 14.39 -13.19 -6.50
C ARG A 130 15.48 -14.08 -7.07
N LYS A 131 15.50 -14.28 -8.39
CA LYS A 131 16.68 -14.84 -9.06
C LYS A 131 17.77 -13.78 -9.01
N ASN A 132 18.94 -14.12 -8.45
CA ASN A 132 20.12 -13.27 -8.55
C ASN A 132 20.50 -13.13 -10.03
N ILE A 133 20.25 -11.96 -10.62
CA ILE A 133 20.77 -11.63 -11.94
C ILE A 133 22.21 -11.16 -11.73
N GLN A 134 23.14 -12.11 -11.58
CA GLN A 134 24.58 -11.82 -11.61
C GLN A 134 25.37 -12.79 -12.52
N SER A 135 24.73 -13.65 -13.32
CA SER A 135 25.43 -14.61 -14.19
C SER A 135 25.13 -14.48 -15.69
N ALA A 136 24.92 -13.26 -16.21
CA ALA A 136 24.67 -13.05 -17.64
C ALA A 136 25.54 -11.93 -18.26
N ARG A 137 26.74 -11.70 -17.71
CA ARG A 137 27.70 -10.72 -18.25
C ARG A 137 29.14 -11.24 -18.14
N THR A 138 29.41 -12.41 -18.70
CA THR A 138 30.76 -12.86 -19.07
C THR A 138 30.58 -14.07 -19.98
N ASP A 139 30.41 -13.81 -21.27
CA ASP A 139 30.90 -14.66 -22.38
C ASP A 139 30.37 -14.09 -23.70
N GLU A 140 30.94 -12.98 -24.14
CA GLU A 140 30.96 -12.62 -25.58
C GLU A 140 31.93 -11.46 -25.83
N LYS A 141 33.23 -11.74 -25.71
CA LYS A 141 34.29 -11.05 -26.46
C LYS A 141 35.41 -12.04 -26.75
N ARG A 142 35.25 -12.82 -27.83
CA ARG A 142 36.41 -13.36 -28.57
C ARG A 142 36.65 -12.43 -29.77
N PRO A 143 37.81 -11.78 -29.90
CA PRO A 143 38.13 -11.05 -31.11
C PRO A 143 38.46 -12.02 -32.25
N LEU A 144 37.89 -11.76 -33.42
CA LEU A 144 38.24 -12.40 -34.68
C LEU A 144 39.70 -12.05 -35.04
N ILE A 145 40.54 -13.08 -35.16
CA ILE A 145 41.83 -13.02 -35.82
C ILE A 145 41.54 -12.85 -37.32
N LYS A 146 42.02 -11.76 -37.93
CA LYS A 146 42.09 -11.63 -39.40
C LYS A 146 43.46 -12.16 -39.86
N MET A 147 43.44 -13.02 -40.87
CA MET A 147 44.59 -13.39 -41.70
C MET A 147 44.99 -12.22 -42.60
#